data_AF-A0A497T883-F1
#
_entry.id   AF-A0A497T883-F1
#
_cell.length_a   1.000
_cell.length_b   1.000
_cell.length_c   1.000
_cell.angle_alpha   90.00
_cell.angle_beta   90.00
_cell.angle_gamma   90.00
#
_symmetry.space_group_name_H-M   'P 1'
#
loop_
_entity.id
_entity.type
_entity.pdbx_description
1 polymer ?
#
loop_
_entity_poly.entity_id
_entity_poly.type
_entity_poly.pdbx_seq_one_letter_code
_entity_poly.pdbx_strand_id
1 'polypeptide(L)'
;MFTIILLAIIIICLILIGLTVGRKFPLLANINIHELQAEKQAEVKAALLEKRFKRRFGFVINFFHSPAWQKFFSFIKKAYQKTVDLEKKYKEEQRAKKMARLSQFEREERIKEKLTDAEDLIKQENYSEAEKTYIEIVALDPLNIPAYLGLAKIYLKQKDFEHAKELYEHILKINSQSDRAFSGLGDIAAQQGNWEQAKNNYQKSIELAKKNPEYYLDLAAAYYKLDKPGRALTAVRRASELEPNNPKYLDFLIEAAIINKNKILALDAFNKLKNINPDNQKLAEFRKRIQEL
;
A
#
# COMPACT_ATOMS: atom_id res chain seq x y z
N MET A 1 -20.72 -14.86 69.27
CA MET A 1 -19.73 -15.77 68.65
C MET A 1 -20.35 -16.71 67.61
N PHE A 2 -21.48 -17.36 67.90
CA PHE A 2 -22.10 -18.34 67.01
C PHE A 2 -22.46 -17.82 65.60
N THR A 3 -22.89 -16.56 65.48
CA THR A 3 -23.27 -15.93 64.21
C THR A 3 -22.09 -15.64 63.28
N ILE A 4 -20.93 -15.28 63.84
CA ILE A 4 -19.71 -15.00 63.07
C ILE A 4 -19.12 -16.31 62.54
N ILE A 5 -19.18 -17.38 63.33
CA ILE A 5 -18.76 -18.73 62.93
C ILE A 5 -19.65 -19.23 61.78
N LEU A 6 -20.97 -19.02 61.87
CA LEU A 6 -21.91 -19.34 60.78
C LEU A 6 -21.64 -18.55 59.50
N LEU A 7 -21.33 -17.26 59.60
CA LEU A 7 -21.03 -16.41 58.45
C LEU A 7 -19.71 -16.80 57.78
N ALA A 8 -18.70 -17.14 58.58
CA ALA A 8 -17.43 -17.67 58.09
C ALA A 8 -17.61 -19.02 57.38
N ILE A 9 -18.43 -19.92 57.94
CA ILE A 9 -18.76 -21.21 57.30
C ILE A 9 -19.49 -20.98 55.98
N ILE A 10 -20.45 -20.05 55.91
CA ILE A 10 -21.16 -19.72 54.66
C ILE A 10 -20.19 -19.16 53.61
N ILE A 11 -19.27 -18.28 54.00
CA ILE A 11 -18.26 -17.72 53.09
C ILE A 11 -17.31 -18.82 52.60
N ILE A 12 -16.86 -19.72 53.48
CA ILE A 12 -16.00 -20.84 53.12
C ILE A 12 -16.73 -21.82 52.18
N CYS A 13 -18.01 -22.09 52.42
CA CYS A 13 -18.84 -22.90 51.53
C CYS A 13 -19.03 -22.23 50.16
N LEU A 14 -19.24 -20.91 50.10
CA LEU A 14 -19.35 -20.17 48.84
C LEU A 14 -18.03 -20.16 48.06
N ILE A 15 -16.90 -20.03 48.74
CA ILE A 15 -15.56 -20.12 48.14
C ILE A 15 -15.30 -21.53 47.61
N LEU A 16 -15.64 -22.58 48.37
CA LEU A 16 -15.49 -23.98 47.94
C LEU A 16 -16.38 -24.33 46.74
N ILE A 17 -17.62 -23.82 46.71
CA ILE A 17 -18.53 -23.96 45.57
C ILE A 17 -17.96 -23.21 44.36
N GLY A 18 -17.44 -22.00 44.54
CA GLY A 18 -16.77 -21.24 43.49
C GLY A 18 -15.56 -21.97 42.90
N LEU A 19 -14.71 -22.54 43.77
CA LEU A 19 -13.52 -23.29 43.36
C LEU A 19 -13.85 -24.61 42.64
N THR A 20 -14.88 -25.33 43.07
CA THR A 20 -15.32 -26.57 42.40
C THR A 20 -15.99 -26.31 41.06
N VAL A 21 -16.78 -25.24 40.95
CA VAL A 21 -17.36 -24.80 39.67
C VAL A 21 -16.26 -24.31 38.73
N GLY A 22 -15.31 -23.51 39.20
CA GLY A 22 -14.18 -23.02 38.41
C GLY A 22 -13.28 -24.15 37.88
N ARG A 23 -12.99 -25.18 38.71
CA ARG A 23 -12.19 -26.35 38.29
C ARG A 23 -12.89 -27.25 37.26
N LYS A 24 -14.23 -27.34 37.29
CA LYS A 24 -15.00 -28.17 36.34
C LYS A 24 -15.50 -27.41 35.11
N PHE A 25 -15.31 -26.09 35.06
CA PHE A 25 -15.67 -25.25 33.92
C PHE A 25 -14.94 -25.63 32.61
N PRO A 26 -13.64 -26.00 32.60
CA PRO A 26 -12.94 -26.36 31.36
C PRO A 26 -13.48 -27.65 30.71
N LEU A 27 -14.05 -28.57 31.50
CA LEU A 27 -14.66 -29.82 31.00
C LEU A 27 -16.01 -29.60 30.31
N LEU A 28 -16.60 -28.42 30.44
CA LEU A 28 -17.81 -28.01 29.71
C LEU A 28 -17.50 -27.16 28.46
N ALA A 29 -16.22 -26.82 28.26
CA ALA A 29 -15.76 -25.85 27.26
C ALA A 29 -15.19 -26.49 25.99
N ASN A 30 -15.28 -27.80 25.80
CA ASN A 30 -14.74 -28.47 24.61
C ASN A 30 -15.84 -28.98 23.69
N ILE A 31 -16.38 -28.09 22.85
CA ILE A 31 -17.15 -28.46 21.65
C ILE A 31 -16.62 -27.60 20.52
N ASN A 32 -16.08 -28.27 19.51
CA ASN A 32 -15.43 -27.70 18.33
C ASN A 32 -16.31 -26.66 17.62
N ILE A 33 -15.71 -25.51 17.34
CA ILE A 33 -16.34 -24.32 16.79
C ILE A 33 -15.90 -24.22 15.33
N HIS A 34 -16.76 -24.65 14.40
CA HIS A 34 -16.73 -24.13 13.04
C HIS A 34 -18.07 -23.47 12.72
N GLU A 35 -17.94 -22.16 12.48
CA GLU A 35 -18.75 -21.27 11.65
C GLU A 35 -20.25 -21.06 11.94
N LEU A 36 -20.57 -19.80 12.25
CA LEU A 36 -21.86 -19.10 12.03
C LEU A 36 -23.13 -19.42 12.86
N GLN A 37 -23.05 -20.09 14.02
CA GLN A 37 -24.23 -20.30 14.92
C GLN A 37 -24.11 -19.76 16.37
N ALA A 38 -23.06 -19.00 16.69
CA ALA A 38 -22.72 -18.66 18.09
C ALA A 38 -23.81 -17.90 18.88
N GLU A 39 -24.65 -17.08 18.23
CA GLU A 39 -25.66 -16.24 18.91
C GLU A 39 -26.89 -17.03 19.36
N LYS A 40 -27.44 -17.89 18.49
CA LYS A 40 -28.55 -18.80 18.83
C LYS A 40 -28.14 -19.88 19.82
N GLN A 41 -26.89 -20.35 19.75
CA GLN A 41 -26.38 -21.37 20.68
C GLN A 41 -26.13 -20.82 22.09
N ALA A 42 -25.82 -19.52 22.23
CA ALA A 42 -25.65 -18.87 23.53
C ALA A 42 -26.97 -18.74 24.30
N GLU A 43 -28.06 -18.34 23.63
CA GLU A 43 -29.41 -18.26 24.21
C GLU A 43 -29.92 -19.64 24.67
N VAL A 44 -29.72 -20.66 23.84
CA VAL A 44 -30.12 -22.04 24.16
C VAL A 44 -29.30 -22.60 25.33
N LYS A 45 -27.99 -22.32 25.40
CA LYS A 45 -27.14 -22.71 26.53
C LYS A 45 -27.54 -22.00 27.82
N ALA A 46 -27.90 -20.71 27.76
CA ALA A 46 -28.37 -19.95 28.92
C ALA A 46 -29.69 -20.51 29.48
N ALA A 47 -30.65 -20.83 28.61
CA ALA A 47 -31.92 -21.44 29.00
C ALA A 47 -31.75 -22.84 29.63
N LEU A 48 -30.78 -23.64 29.14
CA LEU A 48 -30.47 -24.95 29.70
C LEU A 48 -29.78 -24.86 31.07
N LEU A 49 -28.87 -23.90 31.25
CA LEU A 49 -28.24 -23.61 32.54
C LEU A 49 -29.28 -23.18 33.58
N GLU A 50 -30.22 -22.31 33.20
CA GLU A 50 -31.31 -21.87 34.08
C GLU A 50 -32.18 -23.05 34.56
N LYS A 51 -32.59 -23.93 33.64
CA LYS A 51 -33.37 -25.13 33.97
C LYS A 51 -32.62 -26.09 34.89
N ARG A 52 -31.31 -26.28 34.69
CA ARG A 52 -30.47 -27.13 35.54
C ARG A 52 -30.19 -26.51 36.91
N PHE A 53 -30.05 -25.19 36.97
CA PHE A 53 -29.84 -24.45 38.22
C PHE A 53 -31.08 -24.54 39.13
N LYS A 54 -32.27 -24.32 38.58
CA LYS A 54 -33.57 -24.51 39.29
C LYS A 54 -33.75 -25.92 39.83
N ARG A 55 -33.33 -26.95 39.06
CA ARG A 55 -33.40 -28.36 39.49
C ARG A 55 -32.47 -28.70 40.65
N ARG A 56 -31.31 -28.05 40.75
CA ARG A 56 -30.26 -28.40 41.72
C ARG A 56 -30.27 -27.55 42.99
N PHE A 57 -30.81 -26.34 42.94
CA PHE A 57 -30.81 -25.37 44.05
C PHE A 57 -32.22 -24.98 44.54
N GLY A 58 -33.26 -25.69 44.13
CA GLY A 58 -34.66 -25.42 44.49
C GLY A 58 -35.01 -25.42 45.99
N PHE A 59 -34.07 -25.76 46.88
CA PHE A 59 -34.28 -25.79 48.33
C PHE A 59 -33.83 -24.52 49.07
N VAL A 60 -33.06 -23.61 48.46
CA VAL A 60 -32.49 -22.42 49.15
C VAL A 60 -33.48 -21.23 49.23
N ILE A 61 -34.76 -21.43 48.93
CA ILE A 61 -35.70 -20.35 48.57
C ILE A 61 -36.04 -19.38 49.72
N ASN A 62 -36.10 -19.84 50.97
CA ASN A 62 -36.61 -18.99 52.07
C ASN A 62 -35.65 -17.89 52.56
N PHE A 63 -34.36 -17.94 52.21
CA PHE A 63 -33.42 -16.85 52.53
C PHE A 63 -33.47 -15.71 51.47
N PHE A 64 -34.05 -15.99 50.30
CA PHE A 64 -33.97 -15.13 49.11
C PHE A 64 -35.11 -14.09 49.01
N HIS A 65 -36.01 -14.00 49.99
CA HIS A 65 -37.21 -13.15 49.95
C HIS A 65 -37.14 -11.90 50.83
N SER A 66 -35.99 -11.59 51.44
CA SER A 66 -35.86 -10.32 52.16
C SER A 66 -35.80 -9.13 51.17
N PRO A 67 -36.39 -7.95 51.51
CA PRO A 67 -36.33 -6.77 50.65
C PRO A 67 -34.89 -6.32 50.34
N ALA A 68 -33.95 -6.55 51.27
CA ALA A 68 -32.53 -6.31 51.08
C ALA A 68 -31.93 -7.24 50.01
N TRP A 69 -32.36 -8.50 49.98
CA TRP A 69 -31.91 -9.49 49.01
C TRP A 69 -32.43 -9.20 47.59
N GLN A 70 -33.67 -8.72 47.47
CA GLN A 70 -34.21 -8.26 46.19
C GLN A 70 -33.45 -7.05 45.64
N LYS A 71 -33.11 -6.07 46.50
CA LYS A 71 -32.27 -4.92 46.10
C LYS A 71 -30.89 -5.37 45.65
N PHE A 72 -30.26 -6.29 46.38
CA PHE A 72 -28.95 -6.85 46.06
C PHE A 72 -28.95 -7.59 44.70
N PHE A 73 -29.93 -8.46 44.45
CA PHE A 73 -30.06 -9.13 43.15
C PHE A 73 -30.41 -8.17 42.01
N SER A 74 -31.18 -7.11 42.28
CA SER A 74 -31.45 -6.07 41.28
C SER A 74 -30.18 -5.32 40.88
N PHE A 75 -29.28 -5.09 41.86
CA PHE A 75 -27.97 -4.48 41.64
C PHE A 75 -27.05 -5.42 40.86
N ILE A 76 -26.93 -6.70 41.25
CA ILE A 76 -26.13 -7.69 40.50
C ILE A 76 -26.68 -7.86 39.09
N LYS A 77 -28.01 -7.92 38.91
CA LYS A 77 -28.64 -8.02 37.60
C LYS A 77 -28.31 -6.81 36.72
N LYS A 78 -28.40 -5.60 37.27
CA LYS A 78 -28.00 -4.36 36.55
C LYS A 78 -26.50 -4.33 36.24
N ALA A 79 -25.65 -4.76 37.18
CA ALA A 79 -24.21 -4.82 36.97
C ALA A 79 -23.85 -5.84 35.89
N TYR A 80 -24.45 -7.03 35.93
CA TYR A 80 -24.30 -8.09 34.92
C TYR A 80 -24.78 -7.63 33.54
N GLN A 81 -25.98 -7.03 33.46
CA GLN A 81 -26.49 -6.46 32.22
C GLN A 81 -25.55 -5.38 31.67
N LYS A 82 -25.08 -4.47 32.52
CA LYS A 82 -24.13 -3.43 32.11
C LYS A 82 -22.81 -4.01 31.61
N THR A 83 -22.27 -5.07 32.23
CA THR A 83 -21.06 -5.74 31.76
C THR A 83 -21.26 -6.44 30.42
N VAL A 84 -22.41 -7.10 30.22
CA VAL A 84 -22.77 -7.74 28.96
C VAL A 84 -22.98 -6.70 27.85
N ASP A 85 -23.62 -5.57 28.16
CA ASP A 85 -23.81 -4.46 27.23
C ASP A 85 -22.48 -3.79 26.84
N LEU A 86 -21.55 -3.65 27.80
CA LEU A 86 -20.20 -3.14 27.55
C LEU A 86 -19.40 -4.10 26.67
N GLU A 87 -19.44 -5.41 26.94
CA GLU A 87 -18.79 -6.42 26.12
C GLU A 87 -19.38 -6.45 24.70
N LYS A 88 -20.72 -6.32 24.58
CA LYS A 88 -21.42 -6.25 23.30
C LYS A 88 -21.00 -4.99 22.52
N LYS A 89 -21.04 -3.80 23.14
CA LYS A 89 -20.59 -2.55 22.53
C LYS A 89 -19.13 -2.61 22.10
N TYR A 90 -18.25 -3.15 22.95
CA TYR A 90 -16.83 -3.31 22.62
C TYR A 90 -16.63 -4.25 21.43
N LYS A 91 -17.32 -5.41 21.39
CA LYS A 91 -17.24 -6.35 20.26
C LYS A 91 -17.84 -5.76 18.98
N GLU A 92 -18.93 -5.00 19.07
CA GLU A 92 -19.54 -4.28 17.95
C GLU A 92 -18.60 -3.21 17.40
N GLU A 93 -17.94 -2.44 18.27
CA GLU A 93 -16.96 -1.43 17.87
C GLU A 93 -15.71 -2.05 17.20
N GLN A 94 -15.21 -3.17 17.75
CA GLN A 94 -14.11 -3.91 17.14
C GLN A 94 -14.50 -4.54 15.80
N ARG A 95 -15.73 -5.05 15.67
CA ARG A 95 -16.27 -5.54 14.39
C ARG A 95 -16.45 -4.42 13.38
N ALA A 96 -16.93 -3.25 13.79
CA ALA A 96 -17.08 -2.08 12.92
C ALA A 96 -15.73 -1.56 12.43
N LYS A 97 -14.71 -1.48 13.31
CA LYS A 97 -13.34 -1.14 12.92
C LYS A 97 -12.73 -2.19 11.99
N LYS A 98 -12.97 -3.48 12.24
CA LYS A 98 -12.53 -4.56 11.37
C LYS A 98 -13.24 -4.52 10.01
N MET A 99 -14.55 -4.27 9.96
CA MET A 99 -15.31 -4.10 8.72
C MET A 99 -14.89 -2.84 7.94
N ALA A 100 -14.62 -1.73 8.62
CA ALA A 100 -14.11 -0.51 7.98
C ALA A 100 -12.68 -0.70 7.44
N ARG A 101 -11.85 -1.48 8.14
CA ARG A 101 -10.54 -1.90 7.62
C ARG A 101 -10.65 -2.93 6.51
N LEU A 102 -11.60 -3.86 6.57
CA LEU A 102 -11.88 -4.80 5.49
C LEU A 102 -12.35 -4.05 4.25
N SER A 103 -13.23 -3.06 4.38
CA SER A 103 -13.68 -2.24 3.24
C SER A 103 -12.61 -1.27 2.72
N GLN A 104 -11.73 -0.77 3.59
CA GLN A 104 -10.55 0.00 3.17
C GLN A 104 -9.52 -0.90 2.48
N PHE A 105 -9.22 -2.06 3.04
CA PHE A 105 -8.31 -3.05 2.46
C PHE A 105 -8.82 -3.57 1.12
N GLU A 106 -10.11 -3.92 1.01
CA GLU A 106 -10.76 -4.30 -0.25
C GLU A 106 -10.71 -3.15 -1.26
N ARG A 107 -10.84 -1.90 -0.84
CA ARG A 107 -10.68 -0.73 -1.72
C ARG A 107 -9.23 -0.60 -2.20
N GLU A 108 -8.26 -0.73 -1.31
CA GLU A 108 -6.83 -0.68 -1.64
C GLU A 108 -6.43 -1.82 -2.59
N GLU A 109 -6.93 -3.03 -2.36
CA GLU A 109 -6.72 -4.19 -3.22
C GLU A 109 -7.35 -3.99 -4.61
N ARG A 110 -8.59 -3.49 -4.66
CA ARG A 110 -9.27 -3.16 -5.93
C ARG A 110 -8.58 -2.03 -6.68
N ILE A 111 -8.07 -1.01 -6.00
CA ILE A 111 -7.27 0.06 -6.61
C ILE A 111 -5.99 -0.53 -7.19
N LYS A 112 -5.32 -1.42 -6.45
CA LYS A 112 -4.10 -2.07 -6.91
C LYS A 112 -4.32 -2.92 -8.15
N GLU A 113 -5.39 -3.72 -8.17
CA GLU A 113 -5.81 -4.50 -9.35
C GLU A 113 -6.10 -3.59 -10.55
N LYS A 114 -6.87 -2.52 -10.34
CA LYS A 114 -7.16 -1.53 -11.40
C LYS A 114 -5.91 -0.82 -11.90
N LEU A 115 -4.93 -0.56 -11.03
CA LEU A 115 -3.66 0.05 -11.43
C LEU A 115 -2.89 -0.90 -12.36
N THR A 116 -2.84 -2.19 -12.03
CA THR A 116 -2.19 -3.18 -12.90
C THR A 116 -2.91 -3.32 -14.24
N ASP A 117 -4.24 -3.36 -14.24
CA ASP A 117 -5.03 -3.41 -15.47
C ASP A 117 -4.77 -2.17 -16.34
N ALA A 118 -4.78 -0.98 -15.74
CA ALA A 118 -4.51 0.27 -16.45
C ALA A 118 -3.09 0.30 -17.02
N GLU A 119 -2.08 -0.17 -16.28
CA GLU A 119 -0.71 -0.26 -16.77
C GLU A 119 -0.58 -1.23 -17.96
N ASP A 120 -1.32 -2.33 -17.96
CA ASP A 120 -1.34 -3.28 -19.06
C ASP A 120 -2.07 -2.73 -20.29
N LEU A 121 -3.15 -1.96 -20.11
CA LEU A 121 -3.80 -1.22 -21.19
C LEU A 121 -2.85 -0.19 -21.82
N ILE A 122 -2.03 0.50 -21.04
CA ILE A 122 -0.98 1.40 -21.57
C ILE A 122 0.03 0.65 -22.44
N LYS A 123 0.47 -0.53 -22.02
CA LYS A 123 1.42 -1.36 -22.80
C LYS A 123 0.82 -1.83 -24.13
N GLN A 124 -0.50 -2.02 -24.16
CA GLN A 124 -1.26 -2.36 -25.37
C GLN A 124 -1.62 -1.13 -26.22
N GLU A 125 -1.15 0.06 -25.84
CA GLU A 125 -1.47 1.35 -26.48
C GLU A 125 -2.98 1.68 -26.46
N ASN A 126 -3.74 1.00 -25.60
CA ASN A 126 -5.17 1.24 -25.42
C ASN A 126 -5.41 2.39 -24.43
N TYR A 127 -5.03 3.59 -24.87
CA TYR A 127 -5.01 4.78 -24.02
C TYR A 127 -6.40 5.20 -23.53
N SER A 128 -7.46 5.00 -24.33
CA SER A 128 -8.82 5.41 -23.95
C SER A 128 -9.37 4.59 -22.78
N GLU A 129 -9.13 3.27 -22.78
CA GLU A 129 -9.57 2.42 -21.68
C GLU A 129 -8.70 2.63 -20.44
N ALA A 130 -7.38 2.78 -20.62
CA ALA A 130 -6.47 3.09 -19.51
C ALA A 130 -6.86 4.39 -18.79
N GLU A 131 -7.23 5.42 -19.56
CA GLU A 131 -7.68 6.71 -19.02
C GLU A 131 -8.94 6.55 -18.16
N LYS A 132 -9.95 5.83 -18.65
CA LYS A 132 -11.17 5.53 -17.88
C LYS A 132 -10.83 4.80 -16.58
N THR A 133 -9.97 3.79 -16.63
CA THR A 133 -9.58 3.03 -15.44
C THR A 133 -8.85 3.91 -14.42
N TYR A 134 -7.95 4.81 -14.86
CA TYR A 134 -7.30 5.74 -13.94
C TYR A 134 -8.26 6.78 -13.36
N ILE A 135 -9.23 7.28 -14.13
CA ILE A 135 -10.29 8.17 -13.62
C ILE A 135 -11.10 7.48 -12.53
N GLU A 136 -11.46 6.21 -12.72
CA GLU A 136 -12.13 5.41 -11.69
C GLU A 136 -11.28 5.28 -10.42
N ILE A 137 -9.96 5.07 -10.55
CA ILE A 137 -9.06 5.00 -9.39
C ILE A 137 -9.03 6.34 -8.65
N VAL A 138 -8.90 7.46 -9.37
CA VAL A 138 -8.90 8.81 -8.77
C VAL A 138 -10.24 9.11 -8.08
N ALA A 139 -11.36 8.63 -8.62
CA ALA A 139 -12.66 8.75 -7.96
C ALA A 139 -12.76 7.93 -6.65
N LEU A 140 -12.06 6.79 -6.57
CA LEU A 140 -12.00 5.95 -5.37
C LEU A 140 -11.00 6.44 -4.31
N ASP A 141 -9.89 7.01 -4.78
CA ASP A 141 -8.78 7.58 -4.00
C ASP A 141 -8.25 8.86 -4.70
N PRO A 142 -8.77 10.04 -4.30
CA PRO A 142 -8.37 11.32 -4.89
C PRO A 142 -6.91 11.71 -4.66
N LEU A 143 -6.16 10.99 -3.81
CA LEU A 143 -4.74 11.25 -3.52
C LEU A 143 -3.83 10.20 -4.17
N ASN A 144 -4.36 9.34 -5.05
CA ASN A 144 -3.60 8.26 -5.67
C ASN A 144 -2.58 8.78 -6.71
N ILE A 145 -1.35 9.05 -6.26
CA ILE A 145 -0.25 9.53 -7.13
C ILE A 145 -0.01 8.59 -8.34
N PRO A 146 0.02 7.25 -8.20
CA PRO A 146 0.17 6.36 -9.36
C PRO A 146 -0.87 6.58 -10.46
N ALA A 147 -2.14 6.77 -10.11
CA ALA A 147 -3.19 7.00 -11.09
C ALA A 147 -3.03 8.35 -11.82
N TYR A 148 -2.71 9.43 -11.09
CA TYR A 148 -2.40 10.72 -11.72
C TYR A 148 -1.18 10.63 -12.65
N LEU A 149 -0.15 9.88 -12.27
CA LEU A 149 1.02 9.66 -13.13
C LEU A 149 0.64 8.89 -14.40
N GLY A 150 -0.27 7.91 -14.29
CA GLY A 150 -0.83 7.19 -15.42
C GLY A 150 -1.56 8.11 -16.39
N LEU A 151 -2.50 8.92 -15.89
CA LEU A 151 -3.23 9.92 -16.69
C LEU A 151 -2.27 10.93 -17.35
N ALA A 152 -1.30 11.46 -16.60
CA ALA A 152 -0.35 12.43 -17.13
C ALA A 152 0.49 11.83 -18.27
N LYS A 153 0.89 10.56 -18.15
CA LYS A 153 1.58 9.83 -19.23
C LYS A 153 0.70 9.65 -20.46
N ILE A 154 -0.60 9.36 -20.30
CA ILE A 154 -1.55 9.25 -21.42
C ILE A 154 -1.62 10.57 -22.18
N TYR A 155 -1.91 11.67 -21.48
CA TYR A 155 -2.01 12.98 -22.11
C TYR A 155 -0.69 13.44 -22.75
N LEU A 156 0.45 13.13 -22.11
CA LEU A 156 1.77 13.37 -22.70
C LEU A 156 1.96 12.61 -24.03
N LYS A 157 1.50 11.36 -24.13
CA LYS A 157 1.56 10.57 -25.38
C LYS A 157 0.63 11.10 -26.45
N GLN A 158 -0.53 11.59 -26.07
CA GLN A 158 -1.49 12.26 -26.95
C GLN A 158 -1.07 13.67 -27.35
N LYS A 159 0.06 14.18 -26.81
CA LYS A 159 0.56 15.55 -26.96
C LYS A 159 -0.37 16.62 -26.39
N ASP A 160 -1.27 16.23 -25.50
CA ASP A 160 -2.07 17.14 -24.70
C ASP A 160 -1.22 17.62 -23.50
N PHE A 161 -0.34 18.57 -23.80
CA PHE A 161 0.63 19.07 -22.84
C PHE A 161 0.01 19.90 -21.73
N GLU A 162 -1.17 20.49 -21.96
CA GLU A 162 -1.87 21.31 -20.99
C GLU A 162 -2.40 20.44 -19.85
N HIS A 163 -3.23 19.44 -20.17
CA HIS A 163 -3.77 18.53 -19.16
C HIS A 163 -2.68 17.68 -18.50
N ALA A 164 -1.66 17.24 -19.26
CA ALA A 164 -0.52 16.53 -18.66
C ALA A 164 0.21 17.38 -17.60
N LYS A 165 0.43 18.66 -17.89
CA LYS A 165 1.09 19.59 -16.97
C LYS A 165 0.25 19.80 -15.71
N GLU A 166 -1.06 20.03 -15.85
CA GLU A 166 -1.96 20.19 -14.70
C GLU A 166 -1.91 18.99 -13.75
N LEU A 167 -1.86 17.77 -14.31
CA LEU A 167 -1.76 16.55 -13.50
C LEU A 167 -0.41 16.42 -12.78
N TYR A 168 0.71 16.74 -13.44
CA TYR A 168 2.01 16.73 -12.77
C TYR A 168 2.09 17.82 -11.69
N GLU A 169 1.54 19.00 -11.93
CA GLU A 169 1.44 20.05 -10.91
C GLU A 169 0.52 19.63 -9.75
N HIS A 170 -0.57 18.90 -10.03
CA HIS A 170 -1.42 18.31 -8.99
C HIS A 170 -0.66 17.27 -8.16
N ILE A 171 0.13 16.41 -8.78
CA ILE A 171 1.00 15.46 -8.07
C ILE A 171 1.96 16.22 -7.15
N LEU A 172 2.52 17.35 -7.59
CA LEU A 172 3.39 18.19 -6.75
C LEU A 172 2.66 18.89 -5.60
N LYS A 173 1.35 19.12 -5.72
CA LYS A 173 0.51 19.59 -4.59
C LYS A 173 0.29 18.49 -3.55
N ILE A 174 0.11 17.23 -3.98
CA ILE A 174 -0.04 16.07 -3.08
C ILE A 174 1.32 15.70 -2.45
N ASN A 175 2.37 15.67 -3.27
CA ASN A 175 3.74 15.33 -2.90
C ASN A 175 4.72 16.26 -3.61
N SER A 176 5.18 17.29 -2.90
CA SER A 176 6.10 18.31 -3.39
C SER A 176 7.50 17.79 -3.76
N GLN A 177 7.83 16.54 -3.37
CA GLN A 177 9.10 15.88 -3.63
C GLN A 177 8.96 14.70 -4.61
N SER A 178 7.95 14.74 -5.49
CA SER A 178 7.79 13.71 -6.53
C SER A 178 8.81 13.89 -7.66
N ASP A 179 9.83 13.03 -7.68
CA ASP A 179 10.83 12.92 -8.74
C ASP A 179 10.17 12.65 -10.10
N ARG A 180 9.19 11.74 -10.15
CA ARG A 180 8.44 11.40 -11.37
C ARG A 180 7.65 12.57 -11.94
N ALA A 181 7.11 13.45 -11.08
CA ALA A 181 6.40 14.63 -11.56
C ALA A 181 7.35 15.67 -12.17
N PHE A 182 8.51 15.89 -11.56
CA PHE A 182 9.54 16.74 -12.17
C PHE A 182 10.03 16.16 -13.51
N SER A 183 10.24 14.85 -13.60
CA SER A 183 10.65 14.20 -14.84
C SER A 183 9.59 14.38 -15.93
N GLY A 184 8.30 14.16 -15.61
CA GLY A 184 7.20 14.42 -16.55
C GLY A 184 7.09 15.86 -17.02
N LEU A 185 7.26 16.84 -16.12
CA LEU A 185 7.36 18.26 -16.50
C LEU A 185 8.60 18.56 -17.37
N GLY A 186 9.68 17.80 -17.18
CA GLY A 186 10.85 17.80 -18.03
C GLY A 186 10.53 17.31 -19.44
N ASP A 187 9.79 16.21 -19.56
CA ASP A 187 9.37 15.62 -20.83
C ASP A 187 8.44 16.54 -21.63
N ILE A 188 7.49 17.19 -20.95
CA ILE A 188 6.63 18.20 -21.56
C ILE A 188 7.50 19.34 -22.13
N ALA A 189 8.41 19.89 -21.33
CA ALA A 189 9.28 20.97 -21.76
C ALA A 189 10.18 20.55 -22.93
N ALA A 190 10.70 19.32 -22.92
CA ALA A 190 11.51 18.76 -24.00
C ALA A 190 10.71 18.63 -25.30
N GLN A 191 9.48 18.12 -25.25
CA GLN A 191 8.61 18.01 -26.43
C GLN A 191 8.18 19.36 -27.01
N GLN A 192 8.12 20.39 -26.17
CA GLN A 192 7.89 21.78 -26.59
C GLN A 192 9.15 22.50 -27.09
N GLY A 193 10.32 21.85 -27.02
CA GLY A 193 11.61 22.44 -27.41
C GLY A 193 12.23 23.36 -26.36
N ASN A 194 11.64 23.45 -25.16
CA ASN A 194 12.11 24.25 -24.04
C ASN A 194 13.22 23.53 -23.26
N TRP A 195 14.35 23.28 -23.92
CA TRP A 195 15.41 22.39 -23.42
C TRP A 195 16.08 22.85 -22.12
N GLU A 196 16.20 24.16 -21.87
CA GLU A 196 16.74 24.67 -20.60
C GLU A 196 15.80 24.35 -19.42
N GLN A 197 14.48 24.44 -19.63
CA GLN A 197 13.49 24.06 -18.62
C GLN A 197 13.46 22.55 -18.41
N ALA A 198 13.53 21.77 -19.49
CA ALA A 198 13.62 20.31 -19.43
C ALA A 198 14.82 19.87 -18.57
N LYS A 199 16.01 20.42 -18.88
CA LYS A 199 17.25 20.19 -18.12
C LYS A 199 17.08 20.51 -16.63
N ASN A 200 16.49 21.66 -16.28
CA ASN A 200 16.28 22.02 -14.87
C ASN A 200 15.35 21.04 -14.15
N ASN A 201 14.28 20.60 -14.80
CA ASN A 201 13.33 19.62 -14.25
C ASN A 201 13.95 18.22 -14.09
N TYR A 202 14.73 17.75 -15.07
CA TYR A 202 15.46 16.49 -14.96
C TYR A 202 16.51 16.54 -13.83
N GLN A 203 17.19 17.67 -13.64
CA GLN A 203 18.12 17.84 -12.51
C GLN A 203 17.42 17.72 -11.16
N LYS A 204 16.25 18.33 -10.98
CA LYS A 204 15.44 18.15 -9.76
C LYS A 204 15.03 16.70 -9.55
N SER A 205 14.66 15.99 -10.62
CA SER A 205 14.32 14.56 -10.56
C SER A 205 15.51 13.72 -10.07
N ILE A 206 16.71 14.02 -10.57
CA ILE A 206 17.96 13.37 -10.15
C ILE A 206 18.30 13.70 -8.68
N GLU A 207 18.11 14.94 -8.23
CA GLU A 207 18.36 15.34 -6.85
C GLU A 207 17.52 14.49 -5.88
N LEU A 208 16.26 14.25 -6.23
CA LEU A 208 15.31 13.46 -5.44
C LEU A 208 15.53 11.95 -5.57
N ALA A 209 15.96 11.46 -6.73
CA ALA A 209 16.14 10.03 -7.01
C ALA A 209 17.45 9.73 -7.79
N LYS A 210 18.58 9.87 -7.11
CA LYS A 210 19.95 9.73 -7.66
C LYS A 210 20.31 8.36 -8.26
N LYS A 211 19.47 7.34 -8.06
CA LYS A 211 19.70 5.97 -8.54
C LYS A 211 18.84 5.59 -9.74
N ASN A 212 18.04 6.51 -10.28
CA ASN A 212 17.28 6.25 -11.50
C ASN A 212 18.13 6.61 -12.73
N PRO A 213 18.60 5.63 -13.52
CA PRO A 213 19.44 5.89 -14.69
C PRO A 213 18.69 6.60 -15.83
N GLU A 214 17.37 6.45 -15.92
CA GLU A 214 16.56 7.06 -16.98
C GLU A 214 16.64 8.59 -16.91
N TYR A 215 16.59 9.17 -15.72
CA TYR A 215 16.70 10.63 -15.54
C TYR A 215 18.05 11.20 -16.00
N TYR A 216 19.13 10.41 -15.87
CA TYR A 216 20.43 10.80 -16.39
C TYR A 216 20.48 10.72 -17.92
N LEU A 217 19.77 9.77 -18.53
CA LEU A 217 19.63 9.69 -19.98
C LEU A 217 18.82 10.89 -20.51
N ASP A 218 17.70 11.23 -19.87
CA ASP A 218 16.87 12.37 -20.26
C ASP A 218 17.64 13.69 -20.15
N LEU A 219 18.42 13.84 -19.06
CA LEU A 219 19.32 14.98 -18.90
C LEU A 219 20.41 15.01 -19.98
N ALA A 220 20.96 13.86 -20.38
CA ALA A 220 21.93 13.79 -21.48
C ALA A 220 21.31 14.24 -22.81
N ALA A 221 20.08 13.79 -23.11
CA ALA A 221 19.34 14.21 -24.29
C ALA A 221 19.09 15.73 -24.30
N ALA A 222 18.69 16.30 -23.16
CA ALA A 222 18.53 17.75 -23.01
C ALA A 222 19.86 18.50 -23.25
N TYR A 223 20.98 18.00 -22.73
CA TYR A 223 22.29 18.60 -22.96
C TYR A 223 22.73 18.56 -24.43
N TYR A 224 22.40 17.52 -25.19
CA TYR A 224 22.67 17.52 -26.64
C TYR A 224 21.91 18.63 -27.37
N LYS A 225 20.64 18.81 -27.02
CA LYS A 225 19.80 19.85 -27.64
C LYS A 225 20.24 21.26 -27.27
N LEU A 226 20.98 21.40 -26.16
CA LEU A 226 21.59 22.64 -25.71
C LEU A 226 23.03 22.82 -26.21
N ASP A 227 23.51 21.99 -27.14
CA ASP A 227 24.88 22.00 -27.66
C ASP A 227 25.96 21.91 -26.56
N LYS A 228 25.71 21.06 -25.55
CA LYS A 228 26.62 20.81 -24.41
C LYS A 228 27.08 19.35 -24.40
N PRO A 229 27.78 18.86 -25.44
CA PRO A 229 28.08 17.44 -25.62
C PRO A 229 28.92 16.82 -24.49
N GLY A 230 29.82 17.59 -23.85
CA GLY A 230 30.62 17.09 -22.72
C GLY A 230 29.78 16.83 -21.46
N ARG A 231 28.76 17.66 -21.22
CA ARG A 231 27.79 17.43 -20.14
C ARG A 231 26.87 16.26 -20.45
N ALA A 232 26.44 16.13 -21.70
CA ALA A 232 25.67 14.97 -22.14
C ALA A 232 26.45 13.65 -21.93
N LEU A 233 27.73 13.61 -22.30
CA LEU A 233 28.60 12.46 -22.05
C LEU A 233 28.71 12.12 -20.56
N THR A 234 28.82 13.13 -19.70
CA THR A 234 28.90 12.93 -18.25
C THR A 234 27.61 12.33 -17.70
N ALA A 235 26.45 12.82 -18.16
CA ALA A 235 25.15 12.32 -17.74
C ALA A 235 24.89 10.88 -18.22
N VAL A 236 25.10 10.57 -19.51
CA VAL A 236 24.89 9.19 -20.01
C VAL A 236 25.89 8.20 -19.40
N ARG A 237 27.14 8.61 -19.14
CA ARG A 237 28.10 7.77 -18.42
C ARG A 237 27.54 7.38 -17.05
N ARG A 238 26.89 8.30 -16.35
CA ARG A 238 26.23 8.01 -15.07
C ARG A 238 25.08 7.03 -15.21
N ALA A 239 24.26 7.14 -16.26
CA ALA A 239 23.21 6.15 -16.56
C ALA A 239 23.81 4.75 -16.80
N SER A 240 24.88 4.65 -17.60
CA SER A 240 25.58 3.40 -17.86
C SER A 240 26.32 2.85 -16.64
N GLU A 241 26.79 3.67 -15.70
CA GLU A 241 27.37 3.18 -14.43
C GLU A 241 26.31 2.54 -13.54
N LEU A 242 25.10 3.08 -13.52
CA LEU A 242 23.97 2.57 -12.74
C LEU A 242 23.41 1.27 -13.32
N GLU A 243 23.33 1.16 -14.65
CA GLU A 243 22.95 -0.07 -15.35
C GLU A 243 23.96 -0.42 -16.46
N PRO A 244 25.09 -1.08 -16.10
CA PRO A 244 26.20 -1.36 -17.02
C PRO A 244 25.84 -2.22 -18.23
N ASN A 245 24.79 -3.03 -18.11
CA ASN A 245 24.41 -4.00 -19.13
C ASN A 245 23.16 -3.57 -19.93
N ASN A 246 22.71 -2.33 -19.81
CA ASN A 246 21.55 -1.85 -20.54
C ASN A 246 21.96 -1.38 -21.96
N PRO A 247 21.50 -2.05 -23.04
CA PRO A 247 21.89 -1.70 -24.40
C PRO A 247 21.54 -0.25 -24.77
N LYS A 248 20.43 0.29 -24.25
CA LYS A 248 20.00 1.69 -24.51
C LYS A 248 21.04 2.68 -24.02
N TYR A 249 21.58 2.50 -22.82
CA TYR A 249 22.56 3.42 -22.24
C TYR A 249 23.94 3.26 -22.90
N LEU A 250 24.32 2.04 -23.26
CA LEU A 250 25.55 1.81 -24.00
C LEU A 250 25.50 2.42 -25.42
N ASP A 251 24.37 2.31 -26.12
CA ASP A 251 24.14 2.93 -27.43
C ASP A 251 24.32 4.45 -27.36
N PHE A 252 23.64 5.11 -26.40
CA PHE A 252 23.82 6.55 -26.18
C PHE A 252 25.23 6.92 -25.71
N LEU A 253 25.90 6.08 -24.92
CA LEU A 253 27.27 6.33 -24.46
C LEU A 253 28.27 6.30 -25.60
N ILE A 254 28.10 5.39 -26.57
CA ILE A 254 28.93 5.31 -27.78
C ILE A 254 28.75 6.59 -28.60
N GLU A 255 27.50 6.96 -28.90
CA GLU A 255 27.18 8.22 -29.59
C GLU A 255 27.82 9.42 -28.90
N ALA A 256 27.68 9.48 -27.58
CA ALA A 256 28.24 10.54 -26.77
C ALA A 256 29.75 10.60 -26.84
N ALA A 257 30.42 9.45 -26.75
CA ALA A 257 31.86 9.36 -26.80
C ALA A 257 32.38 9.75 -28.20
N ILE A 258 31.69 9.35 -29.28
CA ILE A 258 32.04 9.74 -30.65
C ILE A 258 31.96 11.26 -30.84
N ILE A 259 30.84 11.88 -30.44
CA ILE A 259 30.64 13.34 -30.55
C ILE A 259 31.73 14.11 -29.78
N ASN A 260 32.14 13.60 -28.63
CA ASN A 260 33.22 14.18 -27.81
C ASN A 260 34.62 13.73 -28.23
N LYS A 261 34.77 13.02 -29.36
CA LYS A 261 36.04 12.46 -29.87
C LYS A 261 36.80 11.59 -28.86
N ASN A 262 36.09 10.97 -27.92
CA ASN A 262 36.66 10.06 -26.93
C ASN A 262 36.67 8.62 -27.47
N LYS A 263 37.65 8.32 -28.33
CA LYS A 263 37.78 7.03 -29.02
C LYS A 263 37.89 5.83 -28.07
N ILE A 264 38.62 5.99 -26.96
CA ILE A 264 38.84 4.93 -25.96
C ILE A 264 37.52 4.53 -25.32
N LEU A 265 36.76 5.52 -24.83
CA LEU A 265 35.46 5.27 -24.21
C LEU A 265 34.44 4.71 -25.21
N ALA A 266 34.45 5.21 -26.45
CA ALA A 266 33.58 4.71 -27.50
C ALA A 266 33.87 3.22 -27.80
N LEU A 267 35.13 2.82 -27.89
CA LEU A 267 35.53 1.42 -28.10
C LEU A 267 35.15 0.51 -26.93
N ASP A 268 35.33 0.95 -25.69
CA ASP A 268 34.93 0.17 -24.50
C ASP A 268 33.42 -0.07 -24.48
N ALA A 269 32.63 0.99 -24.65
CA ALA A 269 31.17 0.90 -24.69
C ALA A 269 30.68 0.08 -25.90
N PHE A 270 31.33 0.22 -27.06
CA PHE A 270 31.04 -0.56 -28.26
C PHE A 270 31.25 -2.06 -28.05
N ASN A 271 32.38 -2.45 -27.46
CA ASN A 271 32.67 -3.86 -27.20
C ASN A 271 31.67 -4.47 -26.19
N LYS A 272 31.30 -3.71 -25.14
CA LYS A 272 30.24 -4.11 -24.21
C LYS A 272 28.91 -4.29 -24.90
N LEU A 273 28.49 -3.31 -25.72
CA LEU A 273 27.23 -3.37 -26.45
C LEU A 273 27.19 -4.56 -27.41
N LYS A 274 28.28 -4.80 -28.17
CA LYS A 274 28.39 -5.93 -29.09
C LYS A 274 28.27 -7.27 -28.37
N ASN A 275 28.83 -7.40 -27.16
CA ASN A 275 28.76 -8.64 -26.39
C ASN A 275 27.35 -8.91 -25.84
N ILE A 276 26.62 -7.84 -25.44
CA ILE A 276 25.30 -7.96 -24.82
C ILE A 276 24.18 -8.03 -25.87
N ASN A 277 24.32 -7.30 -26.98
CA ASN A 277 23.36 -7.22 -28.06
C ASN A 277 24.10 -7.29 -29.42
N PRO A 278 24.55 -8.50 -29.82
CA PRO A 278 25.31 -8.69 -31.05
C PRO A 278 24.50 -8.38 -32.32
N ASP A 279 23.17 -8.41 -32.23
CA ASP A 279 22.24 -8.11 -33.33
C ASP A 279 21.85 -6.63 -33.41
N ASN A 280 22.48 -5.75 -32.61
CA ASN A 280 22.22 -4.31 -32.69
C ASN A 280 22.64 -3.78 -34.07
N GLN A 281 21.63 -3.28 -34.81
CA GLN A 281 21.76 -2.80 -36.19
C GLN A 281 22.77 -1.65 -36.35
N LYS A 282 23.04 -0.88 -35.29
CA LYS A 282 23.98 0.25 -35.32
C LYS A 282 25.46 -0.14 -35.18
N LEU A 283 25.77 -1.39 -34.86
CA LEU A 283 27.16 -1.80 -34.58
C LEU A 283 28.11 -1.55 -35.76
N ALA A 284 27.67 -1.78 -36.99
CA ALA A 284 28.49 -1.53 -38.18
C ALA A 284 28.80 -0.02 -38.34
N GLU A 285 27.79 0.83 -38.16
CA GLU A 285 27.93 2.28 -38.24
C GLU A 285 28.85 2.82 -37.13
N PHE A 286 28.62 2.39 -35.89
CA PHE A 286 29.47 2.77 -34.75
C PHE A 286 30.92 2.41 -35.00
N ARG A 287 31.20 1.18 -35.47
CA ARG A 287 32.57 0.75 -35.74
C ARG A 287 33.27 1.68 -36.74
N LYS A 288 32.58 2.03 -37.83
CA LYS A 288 33.11 2.95 -38.85
C LYS A 288 33.39 4.32 -38.25
N ARG A 289 32.41 4.94 -37.58
CA ARG A 289 32.53 6.27 -37.00
C ARG A 289 33.63 6.35 -35.94
N ILE A 290 33.80 5.30 -35.14
CA ILE A 290 34.87 5.22 -34.14
C ILE A 290 36.26 5.12 -34.79
N GLN A 291 36.39 4.42 -35.92
CA GLN A 291 37.67 4.31 -36.64
C GLN A 291 38.12 5.67 -37.20
N GLU A 292 37.17 6.49 -37.63
CA GLU A 292 37.37 7.83 -38.22
C GLU A 292 37.70 8.93 -37.18
N LEU A 293 37.55 8.66 -35.87
CA LEU A 293 38.00 9.55 -34.78
C LEU A 293 39.53 9.63 -34.66
#